data_AF-A0A1G1F8H8-F1
#
_entry.id   AF-A0A1G1F8H8-F1
#
_cell.length_a   1.000
_cell.length_b   1.000
_cell.length_c   1.000
_cell.angle_alpha   90.00
_cell.angle_beta   90.00
_cell.angle_gamma   90.00
#
_symmetry.space_group_name_H-M   'P 1'
#
loop_
_entity.id
_entity.type
_entity.pdbx_description
1 polymer ?
#
loop_
_entity_poly.entity_id
_entity_poly.type
_entity_poly.pdbx_seq_one_letter_code
_entity_poly.pdbx_strand_id
1 'polypeptide(L)'
;MVEPSELTHTVQELKSYLSFLKDSGYTEIPLETGFKQYNATMSPSKKTSNKTAKTSSTLDAEKHLEEIRQEIGDCTRCKLSKTRTHIVFGSGNPNAKLVFVGEGPGADEDAQGLPFVGRAGKKLTEIIESGMGLNRENDTYICNIVKCRPPENRDPEPDEVSACKPFLAKQLKAIRPKVIVALGKPAASTLLERAVPIIKERGT
;
A
#
# COMPACT_ATOMS: atom_id res chain seq x y z
N MET A 1 -34.18 30.22 5.84
CA MET A 1 -34.89 29.70 4.66
C MET A 1 -33.81 29.41 3.64
N VAL A 2 -33.59 28.15 3.27
CA VAL A 2 -32.51 27.73 2.35
C VAL A 2 -33.05 27.87 0.91
N GLU A 3 -32.28 28.50 0.02
CA GLU A 3 -32.70 28.78 -1.36
C GLU A 3 -32.93 27.47 -2.16
N PRO A 4 -33.98 27.36 -3.00
CA PRO A 4 -34.31 26.12 -3.73
C PRO A 4 -33.17 25.58 -4.63
N SER A 5 -32.27 26.45 -5.06
CA SER A 5 -31.10 26.11 -5.90
C SER A 5 -29.99 25.40 -5.11
N GLU A 6 -29.75 25.78 -3.86
CA GLU A 6 -28.75 25.14 -2.98
C GLU A 6 -29.18 23.71 -2.64
N LEU A 7 -30.46 23.50 -2.36
CA LEU A 7 -31.00 22.17 -2.05
C LEU A 7 -30.82 21.19 -3.22
N THR A 8 -31.02 21.67 -4.45
CA THR A 8 -30.86 20.85 -5.65
C THR A 8 -29.40 20.45 -5.87
N HIS A 9 -28.46 21.37 -5.61
CA HIS A 9 -27.03 21.10 -5.73
C HIS A 9 -26.55 20.08 -4.68
N THR A 10 -26.94 20.26 -3.42
CA THR A 10 -26.59 19.34 -2.32
C THR A 10 -27.12 17.92 -2.57
N VAL A 11 -28.33 17.79 -3.11
CA VAL A 11 -28.90 16.48 -3.46
C VAL A 11 -28.10 15.80 -4.57
N GLN A 12 -27.60 16.56 -5.55
CA GLN A 12 -26.79 16.02 -6.65
C GLN A 12 -25.41 15.55 -6.19
N GLU A 13 -24.77 16.30 -5.29
CA GLU A 13 -23.50 15.91 -4.65
C GLU A 13 -23.67 14.63 -3.82
N LEU A 14 -24.73 14.57 -3.00
CA LEU A 14 -25.04 13.39 -2.20
C LEU A 14 -25.24 12.16 -3.09
N LYS A 15 -25.99 12.30 -4.19
CA LYS A 15 -26.23 11.21 -5.14
C LYS A 15 -24.93 10.70 -5.78
N SER A 16 -24.02 11.61 -6.12
CA SER A 16 -22.72 11.25 -6.72
C SER A 16 -21.83 10.49 -5.73
N TYR A 17 -21.79 10.95 -4.47
CA TYR A 17 -21.05 10.29 -3.41
C TYR A 17 -21.60 8.89 -3.08
N LEU A 18 -22.93 8.74 -3.00
CA LEU A 18 -23.56 7.45 -2.74
C LEU A 18 -23.32 6.44 -3.88
N SER A 19 -23.35 6.88 -5.14
CA SER A 19 -22.98 6.03 -6.27
C SER A 19 -21.53 5.57 -6.19
N PHE A 20 -20.60 6.47 -5.86
CA PHE A 20 -19.19 6.13 -5.64
C PHE A 20 -19.01 5.08 -4.54
N LEU A 21 -19.71 5.21 -3.40
CA LEU A 21 -19.64 4.22 -2.32
C LEU A 21 -20.12 2.85 -2.77
N LYS A 22 -21.24 2.81 -3.51
CA LYS A 22 -21.80 1.57 -4.06
C LYS A 22 -20.85 0.90 -5.05
N ASP A 23 -20.27 1.65 -5.98
CA ASP A 23 -19.32 1.15 -6.97
C ASP A 23 -17.99 0.69 -6.31
N SER A 24 -17.66 1.28 -5.16
CA SER A 24 -16.51 0.90 -4.34
C SER A 24 -16.79 -0.26 -3.38
N GLY A 25 -17.97 -0.90 -3.46
CA GLY A 25 -18.31 -2.10 -2.70
C GLY A 25 -18.72 -1.86 -1.25
N TYR A 26 -19.00 -0.62 -0.86
CA TYR A 26 -19.51 -0.32 0.48
C TYR A 26 -20.99 -0.71 0.57
N THR A 27 -21.33 -1.51 1.59
CA THR A 27 -22.71 -1.93 1.87
C THR A 27 -23.42 -1.02 2.85
N GLU A 28 -22.70 -0.09 3.47
CA GLU A 28 -23.20 0.86 4.47
C GLU A 28 -22.47 2.21 4.36
N ILE A 29 -23.11 3.28 4.85
CA ILE A 29 -22.52 4.64 4.82
C ILE A 29 -21.50 4.75 5.95
N PRO A 30 -20.20 5.00 5.66
CA PRO A 30 -19.18 5.09 6.69
C PRO A 30 -19.41 6.30 7.60
N LEU A 31 -19.57 6.08 8.90
CA LEU A 31 -19.65 7.12 9.91
C LEU A 31 -18.24 7.41 10.44
N GLU A 32 -17.52 8.38 9.85
CA GLU A 32 -16.99 9.53 10.59
C GLU A 32 -16.09 10.53 9.81
N THR A 33 -16.32 11.80 10.18
CA THR A 33 -15.47 13.01 10.23
C THR A 33 -14.72 13.50 8.98
N GLY A 34 -15.43 14.28 8.15
CA GLY A 34 -14.81 15.31 7.31
C GLY A 34 -15.42 15.43 5.92
N PHE A 35 -16.56 16.11 5.82
CA PHE A 35 -17.09 16.59 4.54
C PHE A 35 -16.08 17.58 3.92
N LYS A 36 -15.19 17.08 3.05
CA LYS A 36 -14.42 17.95 2.16
C LYS A 36 -15.33 18.33 0.99
N GLN A 37 -15.82 19.56 1.05
CA GLN A 37 -16.61 20.19 0.00
C GLN A 37 -15.83 20.16 -1.33
N TYR A 38 -16.28 19.32 -2.27
CA TYR A 38 -15.69 19.22 -3.61
C TYR A 38 -16.33 20.27 -4.52
N ASN A 39 -15.84 21.51 -4.47
CA ASN A 39 -16.30 22.53 -5.42
C ASN A 39 -15.69 22.28 -6.80
N ALA A 40 -16.54 21.87 -7.73
CA ALA A 40 -16.23 21.63 -9.13
C ALA A 40 -16.18 22.94 -9.94
N THR A 41 -15.10 23.71 -9.83
CA THR A 41 -14.72 24.69 -10.87
C THR A 41 -13.21 24.88 -10.84
N MET A 42 -12.49 24.57 -11.92
CA MET A 42 -11.40 25.42 -12.46
C MET A 42 -10.87 24.84 -13.80
N SER A 43 -11.06 25.63 -14.85
CA SER A 43 -10.33 25.60 -16.13
C SER A 43 -8.91 26.23 -15.96
N PRO A 44 -8.02 26.16 -16.97
CA PRO A 44 -6.58 26.07 -16.77
C PRO A 44 -5.90 27.45 -16.66
N SER A 45 -4.93 27.59 -15.77
CA SER A 45 -3.97 28.70 -15.87
C SER A 45 -2.58 28.35 -15.40
N LYS A 46 -1.68 28.40 -16.39
CA LYS A 46 -0.29 28.87 -16.41
C LYS A 46 0.72 28.39 -15.35
N LYS A 47 1.81 27.86 -15.93
CA LYS A 47 3.13 27.60 -15.35
C LYS A 47 3.65 28.78 -14.53
N THR A 48 4.01 28.49 -13.29
CA THR A 48 5.09 29.20 -12.59
C THR A 48 5.87 28.18 -11.77
N SER A 49 7.15 28.10 -12.06
CA SER A 49 8.16 27.31 -11.34
C SER A 49 8.19 27.68 -9.85
N ASN A 50 8.05 26.70 -8.95
CA ASN A 50 8.46 26.87 -7.56
C ASN A 50 9.12 25.59 -7.03
N LYS A 51 10.39 25.76 -6.61
CA LYS A 51 11.35 24.73 -6.18
C LYS A 51 11.26 24.42 -4.67
N THR A 52 10.11 24.63 -4.03
CA THR A 52 9.97 24.61 -2.56
C THR A 52 8.94 23.60 -2.02
N ALA A 53 8.41 22.71 -2.85
CA ALA A 53 7.30 21.81 -2.51
C ALA A 53 7.70 20.40 -2.01
N LYS A 54 8.97 20.16 -1.67
CA LYS A 54 9.47 18.78 -1.39
C LYS A 54 9.35 18.35 0.08
N THR A 55 9.16 19.28 1.02
CA THR A 55 9.21 18.97 2.45
C THR A 55 7.85 18.58 3.02
N SER A 56 6.74 19.15 2.51
CA SER A 56 5.40 18.84 3.03
C SER A 56 4.93 17.43 2.65
N SER A 57 5.20 16.99 1.42
CA SER A 57 4.74 15.66 0.97
C SER A 57 5.45 14.51 1.66
N THR A 58 6.71 14.71 2.09
CA THR A 58 7.50 13.67 2.75
C THR A 58 6.94 13.33 4.12
N LEU A 59 6.64 14.37 4.91
CA LEU A 59 6.08 14.24 6.25
C LEU A 59 4.69 13.59 6.22
N ASP A 60 3.90 13.86 5.18
CA ASP A 60 2.56 13.29 5.02
C ASP A 60 2.61 11.78 4.76
N ALA A 61 3.53 11.30 3.91
CA ALA A 61 3.65 9.87 3.60
C ALA A 61 4.17 9.06 4.80
N GLU A 62 5.19 9.58 5.48
CA GLU A 62 5.72 9.00 6.73
C GLU A 62 4.64 8.86 7.79
N LYS A 63 3.88 9.94 8.01
CA LYS A 63 2.79 9.96 8.98
C LYS A 63 1.72 8.93 8.66
N HIS A 64 1.27 8.84 7.40
CA HIS A 64 0.28 7.83 7.02
C HIS A 64 0.82 6.40 7.20
N LEU A 65 2.09 6.14 6.87
CA LEU A 65 2.68 4.82 7.11
C LEU A 65 2.74 4.47 8.60
N GLU A 66 3.02 5.45 9.46
CA GLU A 66 3.00 5.26 10.90
C GLU A 66 1.57 4.99 11.41
N GLU A 67 0.56 5.75 10.94
CA GLU A 67 -0.85 5.49 11.25
C GLU A 67 -1.28 4.06 10.87
N ILE A 68 -0.86 3.58 9.69
CA ILE A 68 -1.13 2.21 9.25
C ILE A 68 -0.41 1.20 10.16
N ARG A 69 0.84 1.49 10.57
CA ARG A 69 1.59 0.63 11.49
C ARG A 69 0.88 0.53 12.85
N GLN A 70 0.34 1.63 13.36
CA GLN A 70 -0.45 1.65 14.59
C GLN A 70 -1.77 0.90 14.45
N GLU A 71 -2.47 1.02 13.31
CA GLU A 71 -3.70 0.26 13.01
C GLU A 71 -3.45 -1.26 12.96
N ILE A 72 -2.26 -1.66 12.53
CA ILE A 72 -1.82 -3.06 12.59
C ILE A 72 -1.63 -3.47 14.04
N GLY A 73 -0.88 -2.71 14.85
CA GLY A 73 -0.64 -3.01 16.26
C GLY A 73 -0.15 -4.45 16.46
N ASP A 74 -0.77 -5.19 17.38
CA ASP A 74 -0.54 -6.64 17.56
C ASP A 74 -1.59 -7.50 16.80
N CYS A 75 -1.84 -7.16 15.53
CA CYS A 75 -2.91 -7.71 14.69
C CYS A 75 -3.17 -9.22 14.87
N THR A 76 -4.41 -9.62 15.17
CA THR A 76 -4.82 -11.04 15.29
C THR A 76 -5.83 -11.47 14.21
N ARG A 77 -5.99 -10.66 13.16
CA ARG A 77 -7.03 -10.81 12.11
C ARG A 77 -6.93 -12.09 11.25
N CYS A 78 -5.82 -12.83 11.33
CA CYS A 78 -5.67 -14.14 10.67
C CYS A 78 -4.82 -15.11 11.50
N LYS A 79 -4.81 -16.38 11.09
CA LYS A 79 -4.14 -17.49 11.80
C LYS A 79 -2.62 -17.35 11.90
N LEU A 80 -1.98 -16.59 11.01
CA LEU A 80 -0.52 -16.34 11.05
C LEU A 80 -0.06 -15.63 12.33
N SER A 81 -0.97 -14.95 13.03
CA SER A 81 -0.68 -14.33 14.32
C SER A 81 -0.28 -15.32 15.41
N LYS A 82 -0.67 -16.58 15.28
CA LYS A 82 -0.42 -17.62 16.29
C LYS A 82 1.02 -18.13 16.29
N THR A 83 1.72 -17.98 15.16
CA THR A 83 3.04 -18.61 14.93
C THR A 83 4.15 -17.61 14.63
N ARG A 84 3.82 -16.34 14.35
CA ARG A 84 4.83 -15.30 14.13
C ARG A 84 5.60 -15.00 15.41
N THR A 85 6.82 -14.52 15.24
CA THR A 85 7.57 -13.82 16.30
C THR A 85 7.35 -12.32 16.18
N HIS A 86 7.47 -11.77 14.97
CA HIS A 86 7.29 -10.33 14.72
C HIS A 86 6.41 -10.08 13.51
N ILE A 87 5.73 -8.94 13.54
CA ILE A 87 5.08 -8.39 12.35
C ILE A 87 6.15 -7.66 11.54
N VAL A 88 6.30 -8.06 10.28
CA VAL A 88 7.23 -7.46 9.32
C VAL A 88 6.45 -6.53 8.40
N PHE A 89 6.42 -5.24 8.75
CA PHE A 89 5.57 -4.24 8.10
C PHE A 89 6.04 -3.87 6.68
N GLY A 90 7.28 -3.41 6.57
CA GLY A 90 7.90 -2.83 5.40
C GLY A 90 9.01 -1.86 5.81
N SER A 91 9.97 -1.60 4.93
CA SER A 91 11.08 -0.67 5.19
C SER A 91 11.54 0.04 3.92
N GLY A 92 12.27 1.15 4.08
CA GLY A 92 12.78 1.99 3.00
C GLY A 92 12.08 3.34 2.93
N ASN A 93 12.22 4.03 1.80
CA ASN A 93 11.78 5.40 1.61
C ASN A 93 10.24 5.51 1.57
N PRO A 94 9.62 6.26 2.50
CA PRO A 94 8.18 6.53 2.53
C PRO A 94 7.63 7.20 1.25
N ASN A 95 8.49 7.82 0.46
CA ASN A 95 8.21 8.49 -0.81
C ASN A 95 8.84 7.75 -2.00
N ALA A 96 9.16 6.46 -1.84
CA ALA A 96 9.77 5.66 -2.88
C ALA A 96 8.94 5.68 -4.16
N LYS A 97 9.61 5.93 -5.29
CA LYS A 97 8.99 5.80 -6.61
C LYS A 97 8.91 4.34 -7.06
N LEU A 98 9.73 3.48 -6.46
CA LEU A 98 9.84 2.06 -6.75
C LEU A 98 9.55 1.26 -5.47
N VAL A 99 8.50 0.44 -5.50
CA VAL A 99 8.16 -0.45 -4.39
C VAL A 99 8.38 -1.90 -4.81
N PHE A 100 9.01 -2.70 -3.96
CA PHE A 100 9.08 -4.15 -4.12
C PHE A 100 8.09 -4.82 -3.18
N VAL A 101 7.29 -5.74 -3.71
CA VAL A 101 6.28 -6.49 -2.94
C VAL A 101 6.57 -7.98 -3.06
N GLY A 102 6.93 -8.62 -1.96
CA GLY A 102 7.07 -10.07 -1.87
C GLY A 102 5.83 -10.77 -1.33
N GLU A 103 5.97 -12.07 -1.13
CA GLU A 103 4.93 -12.96 -0.62
C GLU A 103 4.73 -12.78 0.89
N GLY A 104 5.73 -13.12 1.69
CA GLY A 104 5.64 -13.09 3.14
C GLY A 104 7.03 -13.07 3.77
N PRO A 105 7.12 -12.85 5.09
CA PRO A 105 8.38 -12.93 5.82
C PRO A 105 8.88 -14.37 5.89
N GLY A 106 10.20 -14.56 5.75
CA GLY A 106 10.87 -15.81 6.08
C GLY A 106 11.28 -15.87 7.54
N ALA A 107 12.07 -16.88 7.90
CA ALA A 107 12.53 -17.08 9.28
C ALA A 107 13.38 -15.93 9.82
N ASP A 108 14.32 -15.43 9.01
CA ASP A 108 15.23 -14.34 9.40
C ASP A 108 14.46 -13.02 9.56
N GLU A 109 13.50 -12.78 8.67
CA GLU A 109 12.63 -11.60 8.71
C GLU A 109 11.70 -11.63 9.93
N ASP A 110 11.07 -12.77 10.21
CA ASP A 110 10.21 -12.94 11.39
C ASP A 110 11.00 -12.78 12.69
N ALA A 111 12.25 -13.25 12.75
CA ALA A 111 13.09 -13.07 13.93
C ALA A 111 13.51 -11.61 14.15
N GLN A 112 13.71 -10.84 13.08
CA GLN A 112 14.24 -9.46 13.16
C GLN A 112 13.18 -8.36 13.03
N GLY A 113 11.97 -8.69 12.57
CA GLY A 113 10.93 -7.70 12.28
C GLY A 113 11.19 -6.85 11.02
N LEU A 114 12.19 -7.20 10.21
CA LEU A 114 12.63 -6.43 9.05
C LEU A 114 12.45 -7.24 7.75
N PRO A 115 11.99 -6.61 6.66
CA PRO A 115 11.72 -7.31 5.40
C PRO A 115 13.02 -7.60 4.64
N PHE A 116 13.11 -8.78 4.03
CA PHE A 116 14.18 -9.17 3.11
C PHE A 116 15.58 -8.97 3.71
N VAL A 117 15.85 -9.58 4.86
CA VAL A 117 17.15 -9.59 5.55
C VAL A 117 17.89 -10.94 5.42
N GLY A 118 17.17 -12.00 5.07
CA GLY A 118 17.74 -13.33 4.83
C GLY A 118 18.49 -13.42 3.49
N ARG A 119 18.81 -14.65 3.06
CA ARG A 119 19.58 -14.91 1.82
C ARG A 119 18.94 -14.30 0.56
N ALA A 120 17.62 -14.45 0.42
CA ALA A 120 16.89 -13.86 -0.71
C ALA A 120 16.93 -12.33 -0.67
N GLY A 121 16.86 -11.76 0.54
CA GLY A 121 16.98 -10.34 0.77
C GLY A 121 18.32 -9.74 0.40
N LYS A 122 19.42 -10.44 0.73
CA LYS A 122 20.78 -10.05 0.31
C LYS A 122 20.91 -9.98 -1.22
N LYS A 123 20.41 -10.99 -1.93
CA LYS A 123 20.38 -10.98 -3.40
C LYS A 123 19.53 -9.83 -3.96
N LEU A 124 18.39 -9.52 -3.34
CA LEU A 124 17.59 -8.38 -3.74
C LEU A 124 18.37 -7.06 -3.54
N THR A 125 19.07 -6.91 -2.42
CA THR A 125 19.94 -5.74 -2.18
C THR A 125 21.03 -5.63 -3.25
N GLU A 126 21.71 -6.72 -3.58
CA GLU A 126 22.72 -6.74 -4.65
C GLU A 126 22.14 -6.31 -6.01
N ILE A 127 20.93 -6.78 -6.36
CA ILE A 127 20.25 -6.38 -7.60
C ILE A 127 19.92 -4.89 -7.58
N ILE A 128 19.41 -4.35 -6.48
CA ILE A 128 19.03 -2.93 -6.36
C ILE A 128 20.29 -2.05 -6.43
N GLU A 129 21.29 -2.36 -5.62
CA GLU A 129 22.45 -1.49 -5.44
C GLU A 129 23.46 -1.65 -6.56
N SER A 130 23.84 -2.89 -6.89
CA SER A 130 24.85 -3.16 -7.91
C SER A 130 24.25 -3.29 -9.30
N GLY A 131 23.07 -3.90 -9.44
CA GLY A 131 22.44 -4.14 -10.73
C GLY A 131 21.71 -2.91 -11.30
N MET A 132 21.01 -2.16 -10.44
CA MET A 132 20.19 -1.01 -10.85
C MET A 132 20.85 0.34 -10.53
N GLY A 133 21.88 0.36 -9.68
CA GLY A 133 22.54 1.59 -9.24
C GLY A 133 21.66 2.47 -8.32
N LEU A 134 20.72 1.86 -7.59
CA LEU A 134 19.81 2.53 -6.66
C LEU A 134 20.20 2.25 -5.21
N ASN A 135 19.89 3.15 -4.29
CA ASN A 135 20.05 2.88 -2.86
C ASN A 135 18.79 2.19 -2.31
N ARG A 136 18.96 1.03 -1.66
CA ARG A 136 17.84 0.26 -1.10
C ARG A 136 16.95 1.09 -0.17
N GLU A 137 17.54 1.78 0.79
CA GLU A 137 16.77 2.48 1.83
C GLU A 137 16.25 3.84 1.33
N ASN A 138 17.02 4.55 0.50
CA ASN A 138 16.69 5.91 0.08
C ASN A 138 15.86 5.99 -1.21
N ASP A 139 15.93 5.00 -2.10
CA ASP A 139 15.24 5.06 -3.40
C ASP A 139 14.04 4.11 -3.50
N THR A 140 13.98 3.11 -2.61
CA THR A 140 13.00 2.01 -2.70
C THR A 140 12.24 1.83 -1.40
N TYR A 141 11.09 1.16 -1.47
CA TYR A 141 10.37 0.66 -0.31
C TYR A 141 10.04 -0.81 -0.53
N ILE A 142 10.23 -1.63 0.49
CA ILE A 142 10.13 -3.10 0.38
C ILE A 142 9.13 -3.59 1.42
N CYS A 143 8.13 -4.36 0.97
CA CYS A 143 7.17 -4.99 1.85
C CYS A 143 6.65 -6.32 1.27
N ASN A 144 5.70 -6.96 1.95
CA ASN A 144 5.09 -8.23 1.55
C ASN A 144 3.55 -8.15 1.52
N ILE A 145 2.90 -9.07 0.80
CA ILE A 145 1.42 -9.18 0.79
C ILE A 145 0.86 -9.62 2.13
N VAL A 146 1.57 -10.49 2.87
CA VAL A 146 1.28 -10.78 4.28
C VAL A 146 2.40 -10.27 5.18
N LYS A 147 2.06 -9.81 6.39
CA LYS A 147 3.04 -9.22 7.35
C LYS A 147 3.55 -10.20 8.40
N CYS A 148 3.08 -11.44 8.38
CA CYS A 148 3.42 -12.47 9.34
C CYS A 148 3.96 -13.68 8.58
N ARG A 149 4.93 -14.39 9.13
CA ARG A 149 5.53 -15.57 8.52
C ARG A 149 4.54 -16.74 8.45
N PRO A 150 4.25 -17.29 7.26
CA PRO A 150 3.56 -18.58 7.14
C PRO A 150 4.39 -19.72 7.74
N PRO A 151 3.76 -20.70 8.43
CA PRO A 151 4.45 -21.87 8.94
C PRO A 151 5.29 -22.55 7.86
N GLU A 152 6.54 -22.91 8.19
CA GLU A 152 7.48 -23.57 7.26
C GLU A 152 7.76 -22.79 5.96
N ASN A 153 7.43 -21.49 5.90
CA ASN A 153 7.52 -20.65 4.70
C ASN A 153 6.68 -21.18 3.52
N ARG A 154 5.52 -21.78 3.79
CA ARG A 154 4.53 -22.10 2.75
C ARG A 154 3.95 -20.83 2.12
N ASP A 155 3.35 -20.97 0.94
CA ASP A 155 2.54 -19.91 0.35
C ASP A 155 1.41 -19.46 1.32
N PRO A 156 1.11 -18.15 1.42
CA PRO A 156 0.01 -17.65 2.22
C PRO A 156 -1.32 -18.09 1.60
N GLU A 157 -2.25 -18.48 2.47
CA GLU A 157 -3.57 -18.93 2.07
C GLU A 157 -4.48 -17.74 1.71
N PRO A 158 -5.55 -17.95 0.92
CA PRO A 158 -6.41 -16.85 0.47
C PRO A 158 -7.03 -16.02 1.60
N ASP A 159 -7.38 -16.63 2.73
CA ASP A 159 -7.90 -15.95 3.92
C ASP A 159 -6.83 -15.05 4.57
N GLU A 160 -5.59 -15.53 4.63
CA GLU A 160 -4.44 -14.79 5.17
C GLU A 160 -4.12 -13.57 4.29
N VAL A 161 -4.10 -13.76 2.97
CA VAL A 161 -3.92 -12.67 2.01
C VAL A 161 -5.07 -11.68 2.11
N SER A 162 -6.32 -12.15 2.13
CA SER A 162 -7.50 -11.27 2.22
C SER A 162 -7.50 -10.43 3.49
N ALA A 163 -7.09 -10.98 4.63
CA ALA A 163 -6.99 -10.25 5.89
C ALA A 163 -5.89 -9.17 5.87
N CYS A 164 -4.82 -9.38 5.11
CA CYS A 164 -3.64 -8.51 5.11
C CYS A 164 -3.63 -7.49 3.96
N LYS A 165 -4.31 -7.80 2.84
CA LYS A 165 -4.39 -6.97 1.63
C LYS A 165 -4.85 -5.53 1.91
N PRO A 166 -5.80 -5.23 2.81
CA PRO A 166 -6.16 -3.84 3.12
C PRO A 166 -4.99 -2.99 3.62
N PHE A 167 -4.07 -3.56 4.40
CA PHE A 167 -2.88 -2.84 4.88
C PHE A 167 -1.88 -2.57 3.75
N LEU A 168 -1.65 -3.55 2.87
CA LEU A 168 -0.82 -3.35 1.69
C LEU A 168 -1.42 -2.25 0.79
N ALA A 169 -2.72 -2.26 0.56
CA ALA A 169 -3.40 -1.22 -0.23
C ALA A 169 -3.23 0.17 0.39
N LYS A 170 -3.38 0.28 1.72
CA LYS A 170 -3.11 1.53 2.46
C LYS A 170 -1.66 1.98 2.34
N GLN A 171 -0.68 1.07 2.48
CA GLN A 171 0.74 1.38 2.31
C GLN A 171 1.05 1.92 0.91
N LEU A 172 0.57 1.23 -0.13
CA LEU A 172 0.77 1.66 -1.52
C LEU A 172 0.09 3.00 -1.81
N LYS A 173 -1.09 3.24 -1.22
CA LYS A 173 -1.80 4.53 -1.32
C LYS A 173 -1.07 5.66 -0.60
N ALA A 174 -0.42 5.38 0.53
CA ALA A 174 0.39 6.37 1.25
C ALA A 174 1.65 6.74 0.46
N ILE A 175 2.38 5.73 -0.04
CA ILE A 175 3.65 5.91 -0.76
C ILE A 175 3.43 6.52 -2.15
N ARG A 176 2.34 6.14 -2.82
CA ARG A 176 2.02 6.50 -4.23
C ARG A 176 3.20 6.23 -5.17
N PRO A 177 3.71 4.99 -5.22
CA PRO A 177 4.84 4.65 -6.09
C PRO A 177 4.47 4.82 -7.56
N LYS A 178 5.48 5.03 -8.39
CA LYS A 178 5.33 5.02 -9.85
C LYS A 178 5.36 3.61 -10.42
N VAL A 179 6.14 2.73 -9.77
CA VAL A 179 6.34 1.35 -10.20
C VAL A 179 6.29 0.43 -8.98
N ILE A 180 5.59 -0.68 -9.13
CA ILE A 180 5.57 -1.78 -8.16
C ILE A 180 6.16 -3.02 -8.84
N VAL A 181 7.17 -3.62 -8.21
CA VAL A 181 7.79 -4.87 -8.65
C VAL A 181 7.27 -6.00 -7.77
N ALA A 182 6.47 -6.88 -8.36
CA ALA A 182 5.99 -8.08 -7.70
C ALA A 182 7.06 -9.18 -7.71
N LEU A 183 7.49 -9.62 -6.53
CA LEU A 183 8.52 -10.64 -6.35
C LEU A 183 7.85 -12.01 -6.17
N GLY A 184 7.62 -12.69 -7.30
CA GLY A 184 7.06 -14.04 -7.32
C GLY A 184 5.55 -14.10 -7.62
N LYS A 185 5.05 -15.32 -7.79
CA LYS A 185 3.67 -15.59 -8.22
C LYS A 185 2.62 -15.11 -7.20
N PRO A 186 2.74 -15.36 -5.88
CA PRO A 186 1.71 -14.93 -4.94
C PRO A 186 1.56 -13.40 -4.86
N ALA A 187 2.69 -12.67 -4.84
CA ALA A 187 2.69 -11.22 -4.89
C ALA A 187 2.05 -10.68 -6.18
N ALA A 188 2.47 -11.21 -7.34
CA ALA A 188 1.93 -10.80 -8.64
C ALA A 188 0.42 -11.07 -8.73
N SER A 189 -0.02 -12.25 -8.30
CA SER A 189 -1.42 -12.65 -8.37
C SER A 189 -2.31 -11.81 -7.44
N THR A 190 -1.80 -11.43 -6.27
CA THR A 190 -2.50 -10.56 -5.33
C THR A 190 -2.64 -9.14 -5.85
N LEU A 191 -1.56 -8.59 -6.42
CA LEU A 191 -1.54 -7.22 -6.95
C LEU A 191 -2.37 -7.07 -8.23
N LEU A 192 -2.38 -8.09 -9.10
CA LEU A 192 -3.14 -8.09 -10.35
C LEU A 192 -4.54 -8.68 -10.22
N GLU A 193 -4.91 -9.17 -9.03
CA GLU A 193 -6.22 -9.77 -8.72
C GLU A 193 -6.62 -10.92 -9.65
N ARG A 194 -5.63 -11.66 -10.16
CA ARG A 194 -5.81 -12.84 -11.02
C ARG A 194 -4.66 -13.81 -10.85
N ALA A 195 -4.84 -15.06 -11.26
CA ALA A 195 -3.73 -16.00 -11.33
C ALA A 195 -2.70 -15.53 -12.38
N VAL A 196 -1.43 -15.41 -11.98
CA VAL A 196 -0.34 -14.96 -12.86
C VAL A 196 0.64 -16.10 -13.13
N PRO A 197 0.80 -16.56 -14.38
CA PRO A 197 1.86 -17.48 -14.77
C PRO A 197 3.19 -16.72 -14.87
N ILE A 198 3.92 -16.58 -13.76
CA ILE A 198 5.13 -15.73 -13.67
C ILE A 198 6.20 -16.04 -14.73
N ILE A 199 6.31 -17.29 -15.18
CA ILE A 199 7.26 -17.70 -16.23
C ILE A 199 6.94 -17.02 -17.57
N LYS A 200 5.65 -16.77 -17.85
CA LYS A 200 5.18 -16.17 -19.10
C LYS A 200 5.12 -14.64 -19.05
N GLU A 201 4.89 -14.07 -17.87
CA GLU A 201 4.62 -12.64 -17.71
C GLU A 201 5.76 -11.86 -17.02
N ARG A 202 6.86 -12.51 -16.64
CA ARG A 202 8.01 -11.80 -16.08
C ARG A 202 8.58 -10.81 -17.11
N GLY A 203 8.68 -9.53 -16.73
CA GLY A 203 9.31 -8.47 -17.54
C GLY A 203 8.38 -7.75 -18.52
N THR A 204 7.07 -7.97 -18.43
CA THR A 204 6.03 -7.26 -19.20
C THR A 204 5.51 -6.02 -18.50
#